data_AF-A0A167MYH5-F1
#
_entry.id   AF-A0A167MYH5-F1
#
_cell.length_a   1.000
_cell.length_b   1.000
_cell.length_c   1.000
_cell.angle_alpha   90.00
_cell.angle_beta   90.00
_cell.angle_gamma   90.00
#
_symmetry.space_group_name_H-M   'P 1'
#
loop_
_entity.id
_entity.type
_entity.pdbx_description
1 polymer ?
#
loop_
_entity_poly.entity_id
_entity_poly.type
_entity_poly.pdbx_seq_one_letter_code
_entity_poly.pdbx_strand_id
1 'polypeptide(L)'
;MHSDVPFLPLLFVPPPPLLWTPSAFLAFKVVLASSTRLHSNALFSFMASLLRTENTDCDPLLLWIFPDSRPRTHRSLDSPLHLVLKAMDHLPHKFDDIFTNLSTCLMLPLSAMVNSPPSHPPYRQSWRDLKVNHLYQIDHNLDVLMPIAPARPLPRFITLNHILQRLLDHSLVAHPILFRAYGSPFDFDPFISALVFGKPWSRLSTRSYWLTCSHHHANAQPLSPHLSPRQLHSFWSFTLPHQARNVWFRGLHNKLSCRALLHHIMPFTVPSPLCNICQMSIEMQEHFLLSCPLKSAVWLGIWLEFLSTVPPPSALSLAFTSFLFPPTLNPSIPAALVFGLTILAIWDYHWTLHFNSAPFLPFLVLATARKSISRICSEHELDSADSSLA
;
A
#
# COMPACT_ATOMS: atom_id res chain seq x y z
N MET A 1 46.02 -5.83 11.10
CA MET A 1 45.46 -7.18 10.90
C MET A 1 44.02 -7.10 11.35
N HIS A 2 43.14 -7.25 10.35
CA HIS A 2 41.76 -6.80 10.35
C HIS A 2 40.85 -7.66 11.23
N SER A 3 40.10 -6.97 12.07
CA SER A 3 38.83 -7.37 12.65
C SER A 3 37.72 -6.92 11.71
N ASP A 4 37.04 -7.86 11.04
CA ASP A 4 35.83 -7.58 10.26
C ASP A 4 34.81 -8.69 10.51
N VAL A 5 33.72 -8.29 11.18
CA VAL A 5 32.48 -9.06 11.35
C VAL A 5 31.61 -8.77 10.13
N PRO A 6 31.20 -9.76 9.32
CA PRO A 6 30.27 -9.49 8.24
C PRO A 6 28.84 -9.46 8.77
N PHE A 7 28.24 -8.27 8.68
CA PHE A 7 26.81 -8.02 8.64
C PHE A 7 26.14 -8.93 7.59
N LEU A 8 25.19 -9.77 8.01
CA LEU A 8 24.27 -10.45 7.11
C LEU A 8 23.10 -9.50 6.78
N PRO A 9 22.91 -9.11 5.51
CA PRO A 9 21.79 -8.25 5.13
C PRO A 9 20.50 -9.07 5.10
N LEU A 10 19.55 -8.68 5.96
CA LEU A 10 18.15 -9.08 5.86
C LEU A 10 17.60 -8.57 4.52
N LEU A 11 17.54 -9.47 3.53
CA LEU A 11 16.82 -9.24 2.28
C LEU A 11 15.32 -9.08 2.60
N PHE A 12 14.90 -7.82 2.71
CA PHE A 12 13.51 -7.42 2.62
C PHE A 12 12.98 -7.82 1.25
N VAL A 13 12.23 -8.92 1.18
CA VAL A 13 11.43 -9.28 0.01
C VAL A 13 10.10 -8.51 0.13
N PRO A 14 9.79 -7.52 -0.72
CA PRO A 14 8.53 -6.80 -0.64
C PRO A 14 7.39 -7.68 -1.21
N PRO A 15 6.20 -7.70 -0.58
CA PRO A 15 5.06 -8.45 -1.10
C PRO A 15 4.38 -7.71 -2.27
N PRO A 16 3.61 -8.42 -3.12
CA PRO A 16 3.06 -7.90 -4.38
C PRO A 16 2.05 -6.73 -4.22
N PRO A 17 1.76 -5.98 -5.31
CA PRO A 17 1.35 -4.57 -5.31
C PRO A 17 -0.03 -4.22 -4.73
N LEU A 18 -0.80 -5.19 -4.24
CA LEU A 18 -2.20 -5.01 -3.82
C LEU A 18 -2.38 -4.87 -2.30
N LEU A 19 -1.28 -4.82 -1.53
CA LEU A 19 -1.26 -5.04 -0.08
C LEU A 19 -1.13 -3.79 0.82
N TRP A 20 -1.12 -2.57 0.28
CA TRP A 20 -0.69 -1.37 1.05
C TRP A 20 -1.70 -0.22 1.16
N THR A 21 -3.00 -0.49 1.24
CA THR A 21 -3.97 0.60 1.53
C THR A 21 -4.06 1.00 3.02
N PRO A 22 -3.95 0.08 4.02
CA PRO A 22 -4.03 0.48 5.43
C PRO A 22 -2.73 1.08 5.99
N SER A 23 -1.59 0.62 5.47
CA SER A 23 -0.24 1.06 5.85
C SER A 23 0.12 2.43 5.30
N ALA A 24 -0.38 2.79 4.10
CA ALA A 24 -0.26 4.14 3.58
C ALA A 24 -0.91 5.18 4.49
N PHE A 25 -2.07 4.81 5.03
CA PHE A 25 -2.81 5.64 5.96
C PHE A 25 -2.16 5.70 7.35
N LEU A 26 -1.54 4.62 7.85
CA LEU A 26 -0.80 4.65 9.12
C LEU A 26 0.42 5.58 9.05
N ALA A 27 1.14 5.59 7.92
CA ALA A 27 2.20 6.56 7.64
C ALA A 27 1.64 8.00 7.58
N PHE A 28 0.52 8.20 6.88
CA PHE A 28 -0.19 9.49 6.80
C PHE A 28 -0.69 9.98 8.17
N LYS A 29 -1.13 9.04 9.02
CA LYS A 29 -1.61 9.29 10.39
C LYS A 29 -0.45 9.57 11.35
N VAL A 30 0.71 8.93 11.23
CA VAL A 30 1.91 9.29 12.00
C VAL A 30 2.31 10.73 11.67
N VAL A 31 2.32 11.08 10.39
CA VAL A 31 2.65 12.43 9.91
C VAL A 31 1.62 13.48 10.39
N LEU A 32 0.31 13.20 10.31
CA LEU A 32 -0.76 14.13 10.75
C LEU A 32 -0.99 14.15 12.27
N ALA A 33 -0.85 13.03 12.98
CA ALA A 33 -1.11 12.96 14.43
C ALA A 33 -0.02 13.67 15.24
N SER A 34 1.23 13.69 14.77
CA SER A 34 2.28 14.57 15.32
C SER A 34 2.02 16.07 15.06
N SER A 35 1.04 16.41 14.22
CA SER A 35 0.74 17.78 13.77
C SER A 35 -0.50 18.40 14.41
N THR A 36 -1.09 17.79 15.46
CA THR A 36 -2.21 18.42 16.21
C THR A 36 -1.82 19.76 16.86
N ARG A 37 -0.54 20.18 16.79
CA ARG A 37 -0.04 21.49 17.24
C ARG A 37 0.68 22.33 16.18
N LEU A 38 0.82 21.86 14.95
CA LEU A 38 1.51 22.61 13.88
C LEU A 38 0.50 23.02 12.82
N HIS A 39 0.53 24.30 12.46
CA HIS A 39 -0.29 24.87 11.39
C HIS A 39 -0.10 24.03 10.12
N SER A 40 -1.18 23.75 9.38
CA SER A 40 -1.18 22.90 8.17
C SER A 40 -0.08 23.23 7.16
N ASN A 41 0.35 24.50 7.12
CA ASN A 41 1.40 24.99 6.24
C ASN A 41 2.81 24.53 6.67
N ALA A 42 3.05 24.29 7.96
CA ALA A 42 4.37 23.89 8.48
C ALA A 42 4.70 22.44 8.14
N LEU A 43 3.72 21.54 8.18
CA LEU A 43 3.90 20.15 7.79
C LEU A 43 4.15 20.03 6.29
N PHE A 44 3.37 20.75 5.48
CA PHE A 44 3.59 20.81 4.04
C PHE A 44 4.96 21.42 3.72
N SER A 45 5.36 22.48 4.41
CA SER A 45 6.69 23.11 4.25
C SER A 45 7.83 22.19 4.65
N PHE A 46 7.68 21.41 5.74
CA PHE A 46 8.67 20.43 6.19
C PHE A 46 8.81 19.29 5.18
N MET A 47 7.70 18.72 4.74
CA MET A 47 7.68 17.64 3.76
C MET A 47 8.14 18.11 2.38
N ALA A 48 7.83 19.35 1.99
CA ALA A 48 8.38 20.01 0.82
C ALA A 48 9.89 20.27 0.98
N SER A 49 10.37 20.55 2.19
CA SER A 49 11.81 20.67 2.48
C SER A 49 12.54 19.34 2.35
N LEU A 50 11.93 18.23 2.79
CA LEU A 50 12.48 16.88 2.61
C LEU A 50 12.57 16.47 1.13
N LEU A 51 11.65 16.94 0.29
CA LEU A 51 11.74 16.74 -1.16
C LEU A 51 12.77 17.67 -1.82
N ARG A 52 12.98 18.88 -1.29
CA ARG A 52 14.02 19.81 -1.77
C ARG A 52 15.44 19.31 -1.55
N THR A 53 15.69 18.54 -0.48
CA THR A 53 17.03 18.00 -0.21
C THR A 53 17.48 16.96 -1.24
N GLU A 54 16.54 16.33 -1.95
CA GLU A 54 16.84 15.28 -2.93
C GLU A 54 16.71 15.75 -4.39
N ASN A 55 16.05 16.88 -4.66
CA ASN A 55 15.83 17.38 -6.01
C ASN A 55 15.78 18.92 -6.05
N THR A 56 16.84 19.55 -6.55
CA THR A 56 17.02 21.01 -6.55
C THR A 56 16.32 21.74 -7.70
N ASP A 57 15.91 21.01 -8.75
CA ASP A 57 15.56 21.61 -10.05
C ASP A 57 14.05 21.85 -10.23
N CYS A 58 13.22 21.47 -9.26
CA CYS A 58 11.77 21.59 -9.33
C CYS A 58 11.18 22.06 -8.00
N ASP A 59 10.10 22.84 -8.07
CA ASP A 59 9.36 23.20 -6.86
C ASP A 59 8.83 21.92 -6.17
N PRO A 60 9.07 21.72 -4.87
CA PRO A 60 8.57 20.56 -4.16
C PRO A 60 7.04 20.42 -4.20
N LEU A 61 6.28 21.52 -4.27
CA LEU A 61 4.81 21.51 -4.42
C LEU A 61 4.38 20.74 -5.67
N LEU A 62 5.14 20.87 -6.77
CA LEU A 62 4.90 20.16 -8.02
C LEU A 62 5.01 18.64 -7.83
N LEU A 63 5.97 18.19 -7.01
CA LEU A 63 6.19 16.78 -6.69
C LEU A 63 5.07 16.22 -5.80
N TRP A 64 4.46 17.05 -4.96
CA TRP A 64 3.34 16.67 -4.12
C TRP A 64 2.06 16.47 -4.92
N ILE A 65 1.71 17.46 -5.76
CA ILE A 65 0.43 17.50 -6.47
C ILE A 65 0.43 16.59 -7.70
N PHE A 66 1.54 16.53 -8.44
CA PHE A 66 1.57 15.86 -9.74
C PHE A 66 2.48 14.62 -9.73
N PRO A 67 1.92 13.40 -9.86
CA PRO A 67 2.70 12.16 -9.83
C PRO A 67 3.77 12.09 -10.93
N ASP A 68 3.46 12.63 -12.11
CA ASP A 68 4.33 12.60 -13.28
C ASP A 68 5.52 13.56 -13.20
N SER A 69 5.52 14.45 -12.22
CA SER A 69 6.65 15.34 -11.92
C SER A 69 7.68 14.68 -10.99
N ARG A 70 7.34 13.55 -10.35
CA ARG A 70 8.21 12.91 -9.34
C ARG A 70 9.42 12.21 -9.97
N PRO A 71 10.63 12.29 -9.40
CA PRO A 71 11.75 11.42 -9.77
C PRO A 71 11.40 9.93 -9.68
N ARG A 72 12.13 9.10 -10.42
CA ARG A 72 11.93 7.63 -10.38
C ARG A 72 12.12 7.05 -8.98
N THR A 73 13.03 7.60 -8.19
CA THR A 73 13.31 7.20 -6.80
C THR A 73 12.05 7.29 -5.94
N HIS A 74 11.33 8.41 -5.99
CA HIS A 74 10.10 8.62 -5.22
C HIS A 74 8.87 7.86 -5.73
N ARG A 75 8.92 7.34 -6.96
CA ARG A 75 7.88 6.45 -7.51
C ARG A 75 8.09 5.00 -7.10
N SER A 76 9.31 4.61 -6.73
CA SER A 76 9.59 3.26 -6.23
C SER A 76 8.86 2.99 -4.92
N LEU A 77 8.55 1.72 -4.67
CA LEU A 77 8.08 1.23 -3.37
C LEU A 77 9.12 1.44 -2.27
N ASP A 78 10.39 1.56 -2.64
CA ASP A 78 11.52 1.74 -1.71
C ASP A 78 11.61 3.17 -1.17
N SER A 79 10.84 4.11 -1.73
CA SER A 79 10.82 5.48 -1.26
C SER A 79 10.13 5.57 0.10
N PRO A 80 10.76 6.23 1.10
CA PRO A 80 10.14 6.44 2.41
C PRO A 80 8.85 7.30 2.30
N LEU A 81 8.70 8.04 1.20
CA LEU A 81 7.54 8.89 0.92
C LEU A 81 6.51 8.22 0.00
N HIS A 82 6.75 7.01 -0.52
CA HIS A 82 5.89 6.35 -1.50
C HIS A 82 4.42 6.34 -1.07
N LEU A 83 4.20 5.91 0.17
CA LEU A 83 2.89 5.75 0.76
C LEU A 83 2.13 7.08 0.92
N VAL A 84 2.84 8.13 1.33
CA VAL A 84 2.26 9.45 1.53
C VAL A 84 1.94 10.11 0.19
N LEU A 85 2.86 10.03 -0.77
CA LEU A 85 2.67 10.52 -2.13
C LEU A 85 1.53 9.80 -2.85
N LYS A 86 1.39 8.48 -2.65
CA LYS A 86 0.28 7.69 -3.19
C LYS A 86 -1.07 8.05 -2.55
N ALA A 87 -1.09 8.36 -1.25
CA ALA A 87 -2.30 8.85 -0.59
C ALA A 87 -2.73 10.22 -1.16
N MET A 88 -1.77 11.09 -1.46
CA MET A 88 -2.04 12.38 -2.10
C MET A 88 -2.63 12.22 -3.51
N ASP A 89 -2.14 11.26 -4.29
CA ASP A 89 -2.66 10.97 -5.64
C ASP A 89 -4.12 10.53 -5.65
N HIS A 90 -4.61 9.98 -4.53
CA HIS A 90 -5.98 9.53 -4.38
C HIS A 90 -6.95 10.63 -3.94
N LEU A 91 -6.43 11.80 -3.56
CA LEU A 91 -7.28 12.93 -3.23
C LEU A 91 -7.95 13.45 -4.51
N PRO A 92 -9.29 13.61 -4.48
CA PRO A 92 -9.96 14.22 -5.59
C PRO A 92 -9.57 15.69 -5.69
N HIS A 93 -9.39 16.12 -6.93
CA HIS A 93 -8.96 17.45 -7.29
C HIS A 93 -9.85 17.98 -8.42
N LYS A 94 -10.18 19.27 -8.39
CA LYS A 94 -10.88 19.95 -9.46
C LYS A 94 -10.07 21.17 -9.87
N PHE A 95 -9.33 21.04 -10.97
CA PHE A 95 -8.44 22.10 -11.42
C PHE A 95 -9.11 23.07 -12.42
N ASP A 96 -10.34 22.78 -12.87
CA ASP A 96 -11.07 23.55 -13.90
C ASP A 96 -11.22 25.05 -13.59
N ASP A 97 -11.37 25.38 -12.30
CA ASP A 97 -11.71 26.72 -11.82
C ASP A 97 -10.48 27.45 -11.23
N ILE A 98 -9.29 26.86 -11.35
CA ILE A 98 -8.06 27.47 -10.81
C ILE A 98 -7.54 28.54 -11.77
N PHE A 99 -7.24 29.72 -11.21
CA PHE A 99 -6.43 30.73 -11.86
C PHE A 99 -4.98 30.56 -11.44
N THR A 100 -4.08 30.48 -12.41
CA THR A 100 -2.66 30.23 -12.17
C THR A 100 -1.85 31.25 -12.95
N ASN A 101 -0.65 31.59 -12.51
CA ASN A 101 0.19 32.51 -13.27
C ASN A 101 0.89 31.79 -14.45
N LEU A 102 1.32 32.57 -15.44
CA LEU A 102 1.93 32.04 -16.67
C LEU A 102 3.23 31.26 -16.39
N SER A 103 4.02 31.72 -15.42
CA SER A 103 5.29 31.08 -15.05
C SER A 103 5.08 29.70 -14.38
N THR A 104 4.05 29.59 -13.54
CA THR A 104 3.59 28.35 -12.91
C THR A 104 3.08 27.41 -13.98
N CYS A 105 2.26 27.89 -14.93
CA CYS A 105 1.76 27.09 -16.05
C CYS A 105 2.88 26.39 -16.82
N LEU A 106 3.95 27.10 -17.15
CA LEU A 106 5.09 26.55 -17.88
C LEU A 106 5.76 25.37 -17.16
N MET A 107 5.70 25.32 -15.84
CA MET A 107 6.32 24.29 -15.01
C MET A 107 5.45 23.04 -14.82
N LEU A 108 4.16 23.10 -15.20
CA LEU A 108 3.23 21.98 -15.05
C LEU A 108 3.57 20.82 -16.00
N PRO A 109 3.36 19.57 -15.58
CA PRO A 109 3.49 18.42 -16.46
C PRO A 109 2.37 18.42 -17.51
N LEU A 110 2.73 18.14 -18.76
CA LEU A 110 1.76 18.10 -19.86
C LEU A 110 0.71 17.00 -19.69
N SER A 111 1.06 15.90 -19.03
CA SER A 111 0.12 14.82 -18.77
C SER A 111 -1.07 15.23 -17.90
N ALA A 112 -0.89 16.23 -17.01
CA ALA A 112 -1.97 16.77 -16.20
C ALA A 112 -2.76 17.87 -16.92
N MET A 113 -2.14 18.53 -17.90
CA MET A 113 -2.70 19.68 -18.62
C MET A 113 -3.36 19.31 -19.94
N VAL A 114 -3.42 18.02 -20.28
CA VAL A 114 -3.99 17.54 -21.52
C VAL A 114 -4.88 16.33 -21.25
N ASN A 115 -6.12 16.41 -21.72
CA ASN A 115 -7.11 15.35 -21.60
C ASN A 115 -7.32 14.67 -22.96
N SER A 116 -7.39 13.33 -22.96
CA SER A 116 -7.80 12.58 -24.16
C SER A 116 -9.29 12.30 -24.06
N PRO A 117 -10.10 12.60 -25.10
CA PRO A 117 -11.47 12.14 -25.16
C PRO A 117 -11.54 10.60 -25.10
N PRO A 118 -12.65 10.02 -24.61
CA PRO A 118 -12.78 8.57 -24.42
C PRO A 118 -12.68 7.76 -25.72
N SER A 119 -12.89 8.38 -26.89
CA SER A 119 -12.76 7.79 -28.22
C SER A 119 -11.33 7.71 -28.73
N HIS A 120 -10.36 8.33 -28.05
CA HIS A 120 -8.98 8.49 -28.53
C HIS A 120 -7.95 7.84 -27.61
N PRO A 121 -6.78 7.45 -28.13
CA PRO A 121 -5.76 6.78 -27.34
C PRO A 121 -5.24 7.71 -26.23
N PRO A 122 -5.07 7.20 -25.00
CA PRO A 122 -4.68 8.01 -23.85
C PRO A 122 -3.28 8.60 -24.01
N TYR A 123 -2.95 9.55 -23.14
CA TYR A 123 -1.60 10.12 -23.05
C TYR A 123 -0.56 9.01 -22.79
N ARG A 124 0.49 8.96 -23.61
CA ARG A 124 1.47 7.86 -23.53
C ARG A 124 2.34 8.00 -22.29
N GLN A 125 2.64 6.88 -21.64
CA GLN A 125 3.51 6.84 -20.47
C GLN A 125 4.95 7.34 -20.75
N SER A 126 5.41 7.21 -22.00
CA SER A 126 6.71 7.73 -22.45
C SER A 126 6.77 9.26 -22.56
N TRP A 127 5.64 9.96 -22.41
CA TRP A 127 5.55 11.42 -22.50
C TRP A 127 5.44 12.09 -21.12
N ARG A 128 5.39 11.31 -20.04
CA ARG A 128 5.09 11.81 -18.68
C ARG A 128 6.06 12.85 -18.13
N ASP A 129 7.28 12.86 -18.61
CA ASP A 129 8.32 13.82 -18.19
C ASP A 129 8.26 15.14 -18.98
N LEU A 130 7.35 15.29 -19.94
CA LEU A 130 7.20 16.52 -20.69
C LEU A 130 6.42 17.57 -19.88
N LYS A 131 6.90 18.81 -19.91
CA LYS A 131 6.30 19.99 -19.27
C LYS A 131 5.71 20.94 -20.31
N VAL A 132 4.84 21.85 -19.87
CA VAL A 132 4.18 22.84 -20.73
C VAL A 132 5.21 23.73 -21.44
N ASN A 133 6.32 24.08 -20.80
CA ASN A 133 7.41 24.86 -21.40
C ASN A 133 8.09 24.22 -22.61
N HIS A 134 7.90 22.91 -22.85
CA HIS A 134 8.39 22.25 -24.06
C HIS A 134 7.51 22.54 -25.29
N LEU A 135 6.27 22.99 -25.08
CA LEU A 135 5.31 23.26 -26.15
C LEU A 135 4.88 24.73 -26.21
N TYR A 136 4.93 25.46 -25.10
CA TYR A 136 4.46 26.83 -24.99
C TYR A 136 5.56 27.74 -24.45
N GLN A 137 5.55 29.00 -24.89
CA GLN A 137 6.36 30.09 -24.37
C GLN A 137 5.45 31.27 -24.01
N ILE A 138 5.93 32.15 -23.14
CA ILE A 138 5.20 33.37 -22.78
C ILE A 138 5.43 34.41 -23.87
N ASP A 139 4.35 34.97 -24.41
CA ASP A 139 4.40 36.22 -25.16
C ASP A 139 4.24 37.38 -24.18
N HIS A 140 5.34 38.05 -23.86
CA HIS A 140 5.36 39.17 -22.92
C HIS A 140 4.58 40.40 -23.39
N ASN A 141 4.27 40.51 -24.69
CA ASN A 141 3.51 41.65 -25.21
C ASN A 141 2.00 41.48 -24.98
N LEU A 142 1.53 40.23 -25.02
CA LEU A 142 0.12 39.89 -24.91
C LEU A 142 -0.24 39.25 -23.56
N ASP A 143 0.76 38.94 -22.72
CA ASP A 143 0.63 38.22 -21.45
C ASP A 143 -0.16 36.90 -21.60
N VAL A 144 0.15 36.15 -22.66
CA VAL A 144 -0.49 34.86 -22.98
C VAL A 144 0.53 33.78 -23.32
N LEU A 145 0.12 32.51 -23.18
CA LEU A 145 0.90 31.37 -23.64
C LEU A 145 0.73 31.17 -25.14
N MET A 146 1.85 31.22 -25.86
CA MET A 146 1.90 30.97 -27.30
C MET A 146 2.62 29.64 -27.59
N PRO A 147 2.09 28.80 -28.50
CA PRO A 147 2.80 27.60 -28.94
C PRO A 147 4.17 27.96 -29.52
N ILE A 148 5.20 27.17 -29.17
CA ILE A 148 6.53 27.32 -29.74
C ILE A 148 6.47 26.87 -31.20
N ALA A 149 6.79 27.79 -32.13
CA ALA A 149 6.94 27.45 -33.53
C ALA A 149 8.07 26.40 -33.69
N PRO A 150 7.85 25.31 -34.44
CA PRO A 150 8.82 24.23 -34.63
C PRO A 150 9.97 24.65 -35.56
N ALA A 151 10.66 25.75 -35.25
CA ALA A 151 11.80 26.26 -36.02
C ALA A 151 13.16 25.83 -35.43
N ARG A 152 13.18 25.22 -34.23
CA ARG A 152 14.39 24.76 -33.55
C ARG A 152 14.40 23.23 -33.41
N PRO A 153 15.58 22.57 -33.50
CA PRO A 153 15.70 21.17 -33.16
C PRO A 153 15.57 21.00 -31.64
N LEU A 154 14.34 20.88 -31.15
CA LEU A 154 14.05 20.57 -29.76
C LEU A 154 14.41 19.09 -29.48
N PRO A 155 14.95 18.76 -28.30
CA PRO A 155 15.04 17.37 -27.85
C PRO A 155 13.65 16.73 -27.93
N ARG A 156 13.55 15.56 -28.58
CA ARG A 156 12.27 14.85 -28.82
C ARG A 156 11.29 15.56 -29.76
N PHE A 157 11.78 16.33 -30.73
CA PHE A 157 11.00 17.00 -31.78
C PHE A 157 9.85 16.16 -32.36
N ILE A 158 10.11 14.90 -32.73
CA ILE A 158 9.09 13.98 -33.27
C ILE A 158 7.93 13.79 -32.29
N THR A 159 8.23 13.62 -31.00
CA THR A 159 7.22 13.43 -29.96
C THR A 159 6.40 14.69 -29.74
N LEU A 160 7.06 15.85 -29.68
CA LEU A 160 6.39 17.14 -29.49
C LEU A 160 5.47 17.47 -30.66
N ASN A 161 5.92 17.22 -31.90
CA ASN A 161 5.09 17.39 -33.09
C ASN A 161 3.89 16.44 -33.09
N HIS A 162 4.05 15.19 -32.67
CA HIS A 162 2.90 14.29 -32.54
C HIS A 162 1.88 14.81 -31.51
N ILE A 163 2.33 15.40 -30.39
CA ILE A 163 1.42 15.98 -29.40
C ILE A 163 0.72 17.22 -29.98
N LEU A 164 1.45 18.11 -30.66
CA LEU A 164 0.88 19.30 -31.29
C LEU A 164 -0.15 18.94 -32.36
N GLN A 165 0.16 17.98 -33.24
CA GLN A 165 -0.80 17.47 -34.24
C GLN A 165 -2.05 16.92 -33.57
N ARG A 166 -1.88 16.16 -32.48
CA ARG A 166 -3.01 15.63 -31.71
C ARG A 166 -3.87 16.72 -31.05
N LEU A 167 -3.28 17.83 -30.63
CA LEU A 167 -4.00 19.00 -30.11
C LEU A 167 -4.74 19.75 -31.22
N LEU A 168 -4.13 19.90 -32.39
CA LEU A 168 -4.73 20.54 -33.57
C LEU A 168 -5.92 19.73 -34.10
N ASP A 169 -5.80 18.41 -34.16
CA ASP A 169 -6.86 17.50 -34.62
C ASP A 169 -7.91 17.18 -33.52
N HIS A 170 -7.87 17.90 -32.39
CA HIS A 170 -8.76 17.73 -31.24
C HIS A 170 -8.80 16.32 -30.60
N SER A 171 -7.85 15.45 -30.95
CA SER A 171 -7.66 14.14 -30.31
C SER A 171 -7.06 14.23 -28.91
N LEU A 172 -6.55 15.41 -28.56
CA LEU A 172 -6.14 15.84 -27.23
C LEU A 172 -6.72 17.23 -26.99
N VAL A 173 -7.19 17.48 -25.77
CA VAL A 173 -7.78 18.75 -25.36
C VAL A 173 -6.93 19.36 -24.26
N ALA A 174 -6.46 20.58 -24.50
CA ALA A 174 -5.74 21.36 -23.50
C ALA A 174 -6.66 21.75 -22.34
N HIS A 175 -6.15 21.66 -21.12
CA HIS A 175 -6.86 22.02 -19.92
C HIS A 175 -7.15 23.53 -19.88
N PRO A 176 -8.35 23.98 -19.44
CA PRO A 176 -8.72 25.41 -19.44
C PRO A 176 -7.74 26.36 -18.74
N ILE A 177 -7.01 25.86 -17.75
CA ILE A 177 -5.97 26.60 -17.01
C ILE A 177 -4.93 27.24 -17.95
N LEU A 178 -4.56 26.55 -19.03
CA LEU A 178 -3.56 27.06 -19.98
C LEU A 178 -4.02 28.35 -20.67
N PHE A 179 -5.32 28.59 -20.75
CA PHE A 179 -5.91 29.77 -21.39
C PHE A 179 -6.39 30.83 -20.39
N ARG A 180 -6.38 30.53 -19.09
CA ARG A 180 -6.86 31.41 -18.01
C ARG A 180 -5.72 31.93 -17.13
N ALA A 181 -4.48 31.80 -17.59
CA ALA A 181 -3.31 32.19 -16.83
C ALA A 181 -2.95 33.67 -17.05
N TYR A 182 -2.65 34.39 -15.97
CA TYR A 182 -2.35 35.83 -16.00
C TYR A 182 -1.26 36.21 -14.97
N GLY A 183 -0.44 37.21 -15.27
CA GLY A 183 0.38 37.94 -14.29
C GLY A 183 1.57 37.18 -13.66
N SER A 184 2.16 37.82 -12.63
CA SER A 184 3.23 37.33 -11.73
C SER A 184 2.90 37.79 -10.29
N PRO A 185 3.34 37.10 -9.20
CA PRO A 185 4.45 36.15 -9.10
C PRO A 185 4.07 34.65 -9.14
N PHE A 186 5.09 33.80 -9.17
CA PHE A 186 5.02 32.34 -9.13
C PHE A 186 4.35 31.83 -7.84
N ASP A 187 3.40 30.91 -7.98
CA ASP A 187 2.57 30.40 -6.88
C ASP A 187 1.91 29.07 -7.27
N PHE A 188 1.94 28.09 -6.36
CA PHE A 188 1.23 26.80 -6.46
C PHE A 188 0.17 26.61 -5.37
N ASP A 189 0.01 27.55 -4.44
CA ASP A 189 -1.00 27.51 -3.39
C ASP A 189 -2.45 27.35 -3.91
N PRO A 190 -2.83 27.89 -5.09
CA PRO A 190 -4.14 27.65 -5.68
C PRO A 190 -4.40 26.16 -5.95
N PHE A 191 -3.38 25.39 -6.34
CA PHE A 191 -3.51 23.96 -6.56
C PHE A 191 -3.68 23.19 -5.26
N ILE A 192 -2.95 23.57 -4.21
CA ILE A 192 -3.09 22.96 -2.87
C ILE A 192 -4.48 23.23 -2.28
N SER A 193 -5.02 24.42 -2.52
CA SER A 193 -6.35 24.81 -2.06
C SER A 193 -7.48 24.11 -2.82
N ALA A 194 -7.22 23.73 -4.08
CA ALA A 194 -8.16 22.98 -4.91
C ALA A 194 -8.17 21.47 -4.63
N LEU A 195 -7.18 20.95 -3.91
CA LEU A 195 -7.24 19.62 -3.33
C LEU A 195 -8.33 19.61 -2.24
N VAL A 196 -9.12 18.53 -2.17
CA VAL A 196 -10.07 18.29 -1.06
C VAL A 196 -11.32 19.20 -1.06
N PHE A 197 -11.82 19.59 -2.24
CA PHE A 197 -13.15 20.20 -2.43
C PHE A 197 -13.51 21.30 -1.40
N GLY A 198 -12.59 22.21 -1.11
CA GLY A 198 -12.85 23.35 -0.23
C GLY A 198 -12.93 23.04 1.28
N LYS A 199 -12.48 21.86 1.73
CA LYS A 199 -12.28 21.61 3.17
C LYS A 199 -10.87 22.01 3.59
N PRO A 200 -10.71 22.79 4.67
CA PRO A 200 -9.38 23.08 5.19
C PRO A 200 -8.72 21.77 5.64
N TRP A 201 -7.44 21.62 5.32
CA TRP A 201 -6.65 20.42 5.61
C TRP A 201 -6.70 20.02 7.09
N SER A 202 -6.82 21.00 8.00
CA SER A 202 -6.98 20.77 9.45
C SER A 202 -8.24 20.01 9.84
N ARG A 203 -9.26 19.94 8.96
CA ARG A 203 -10.53 19.23 9.19
C ARG A 203 -10.58 17.87 8.49
N LEU A 204 -9.49 17.43 7.85
CA LEU A 204 -9.39 16.10 7.25
C LEU A 204 -9.17 15.04 8.32
N SER A 205 -10.28 14.46 8.77
CA SER A 205 -10.27 13.21 9.53
C SER A 205 -10.13 11.99 8.61
N THR A 206 -9.76 10.84 9.19
CA THR A 206 -9.79 9.52 8.52
C THR A 206 -11.12 9.30 7.80
N ARG A 207 -12.24 9.52 8.50
CA ARG A 207 -13.58 9.26 7.97
C ARG A 207 -13.90 10.16 6.78
N SER A 208 -13.53 11.44 6.85
CA SER A 208 -13.72 12.35 5.72
C SER A 208 -12.83 11.99 4.53
N TYR A 209 -11.57 11.62 4.75
CA TYR A 209 -10.69 11.15 3.66
C TYR A 209 -11.29 9.95 2.93
N TRP A 210 -11.73 8.93 3.68
CA TRP A 210 -12.35 7.73 3.10
C TRP A 210 -13.62 8.04 2.32
N LEU A 211 -14.50 8.88 2.86
CA LEU A 211 -15.71 9.30 2.16
C LEU A 211 -15.38 10.08 0.88
N THR A 212 -14.37 10.96 0.93
CA THR A 212 -13.95 11.77 -0.20
C THR A 212 -13.25 10.94 -1.28
N CYS A 213 -12.47 9.92 -0.91
CA CYS A 213 -11.80 9.01 -1.86
C CYS A 213 -12.68 7.83 -2.29
N SER A 214 -13.89 7.69 -1.74
CA SER A 214 -14.78 6.55 -1.99
C SER A 214 -15.13 6.32 -3.47
N HIS A 215 -15.13 7.39 -4.28
CA HIS A 215 -15.32 7.31 -5.73
C HIS A 215 -14.23 6.49 -6.44
N HIS A 216 -12.97 6.56 -5.98
CA HIS A 216 -11.89 5.69 -6.49
C HIS A 216 -12.00 4.25 -5.96
N HIS A 217 -12.67 4.07 -4.82
CA HIS A 217 -12.95 2.76 -4.23
C HIS A 217 -14.20 2.07 -4.80
N ALA A 218 -14.99 2.72 -5.68
CA ALA A 218 -16.10 2.06 -6.37
C ALA A 218 -15.65 0.84 -7.20
N ASN A 219 -14.39 0.84 -7.65
CA ASN A 219 -13.75 -0.29 -8.33
C ASN A 219 -12.91 -1.19 -7.39
N ALA A 220 -12.74 -0.79 -6.13
CA ALA A 220 -12.10 -1.64 -5.14
C ALA A 220 -13.11 -2.71 -4.74
N GLN A 221 -12.91 -3.95 -5.21
CA GLN A 221 -13.72 -5.08 -4.77
C GLN A 221 -13.86 -5.06 -3.24
N PRO A 222 -15.09 -5.18 -2.70
CA PRO A 222 -15.30 -5.27 -1.27
C PRO A 222 -14.37 -6.35 -0.70
N LEU A 223 -13.70 -6.04 0.40
CA LEU A 223 -12.92 -7.02 1.14
C LEU A 223 -13.89 -8.10 1.68
N SER A 224 -14.06 -9.21 0.95
CA SER A 224 -14.82 -10.38 1.41
C SER A 224 -13.95 -11.32 2.25
N PRO A 225 -14.47 -11.93 3.34
CA PRO A 225 -15.78 -11.79 3.97
C PRO A 225 -15.81 -10.63 4.97
N HIS A 226 -16.97 -10.01 5.09
CA HIS A 226 -17.22 -8.88 5.98
C HIS A 226 -17.24 -9.39 7.43
N LEU A 227 -16.09 -9.39 8.10
CA LEU A 227 -16.07 -9.49 9.57
C LEU A 227 -16.99 -8.39 10.10
N SER A 228 -17.95 -8.75 10.94
CA SER A 228 -18.77 -7.75 11.62
C SER A 228 -17.86 -6.86 12.48
N PRO A 229 -18.22 -5.59 12.74
CA PRO A 229 -17.43 -4.72 13.62
C PRO A 229 -17.13 -5.35 14.99
N ARG A 230 -18.07 -6.16 15.52
CA ARG A 230 -17.90 -6.91 16.78
C ARG A 230 -16.83 -8.00 16.66
N GLN A 231 -16.85 -8.77 15.59
CA GLN A 231 -15.83 -9.79 15.32
C GLN A 231 -14.46 -9.14 15.14
N LEU A 232 -14.39 -8.03 14.41
CA LEU A 232 -13.14 -7.30 14.23
C LEU A 232 -12.59 -6.81 15.58
N HIS A 233 -13.43 -6.21 16.43
CA HIS A 233 -13.04 -5.81 17.78
C HIS A 233 -12.54 -7.00 18.62
N SER A 234 -13.25 -8.14 18.58
CA SER A 234 -12.84 -9.37 19.26
C SER A 234 -11.46 -9.84 18.78
N PHE A 235 -11.25 -9.88 17.47
CA PHE A 235 -9.96 -10.26 16.87
C PHE A 235 -8.80 -9.36 17.33
N TRP A 236 -9.01 -8.04 17.38
CA TRP A 236 -7.98 -7.11 17.83
C TRP A 236 -7.70 -7.20 19.34
N SER A 237 -8.64 -7.71 20.13
CA SER A 237 -8.46 -7.90 21.57
C SER A 237 -7.58 -9.11 21.92
N PHE A 238 -7.34 -10.03 20.98
CA PHE A 238 -6.47 -11.19 21.22
C PHE A 238 -5.01 -10.75 21.47
N THR A 239 -4.37 -11.36 22.47
CA THR A 239 -2.96 -11.14 22.83
C THR A 239 -2.01 -11.84 21.83
N LEU A 240 -1.99 -11.37 20.58
CA LEU A 240 -1.18 -11.97 19.52
C LEU A 240 0.05 -11.13 19.17
N PRO A 241 1.20 -11.76 18.88
CA PRO A 241 2.29 -11.08 18.19
C PRO A 241 1.81 -10.53 16.84
N HIS A 242 2.40 -9.40 16.42
CA HIS A 242 2.04 -8.76 15.15
C HIS A 242 2.12 -9.75 13.98
N GLN A 243 3.15 -10.58 13.91
CA GLN A 243 3.35 -11.52 12.79
C GLN A 243 2.18 -12.52 12.68
N ALA A 244 1.81 -13.17 13.78
CA ALA A 244 0.68 -14.10 13.85
C ALA A 244 -0.63 -13.39 13.49
N ARG A 245 -0.86 -12.20 14.04
CA ARG A 245 -2.05 -11.40 13.76
C ARG A 245 -2.15 -11.03 12.29
N ASN A 246 -1.04 -10.63 11.65
CA ASN A 246 -1.02 -10.25 10.24
C ASN A 246 -1.39 -11.44 9.34
N VAL A 247 -0.78 -12.62 9.56
CA VAL A 247 -1.09 -13.81 8.76
C VAL A 247 -2.57 -14.19 8.90
N TRP A 248 -3.09 -14.24 10.13
CA TRP A 248 -4.49 -14.57 10.36
C TRP A 248 -5.43 -13.54 9.76
N PHE A 249 -5.14 -12.24 9.91
CA PHE A 249 -5.93 -11.15 9.31
C PHE A 249 -5.97 -11.24 7.77
N ARG A 250 -4.82 -11.48 7.13
CA ARG A 250 -4.76 -11.71 5.68
C ARG A 250 -5.59 -12.91 5.25
N GLY A 251 -5.54 -13.96 6.06
CA GLY A 251 -6.41 -15.12 5.94
C GLY A 251 -7.88 -14.73 5.99
N LEU A 252 -8.32 -14.05 7.04
CA LEU A 252 -9.69 -13.61 7.17
C LEU A 252 -10.18 -12.84 5.95
N HIS A 253 -9.33 -12.08 5.25
CA HIS A 253 -9.68 -11.30 4.07
C HIS A 253 -9.40 -11.96 2.71
N ASN A 254 -9.11 -13.26 2.65
CA ASN A 254 -8.77 -13.97 1.42
C ASN A 254 -7.57 -13.35 0.67
N LYS A 255 -6.58 -12.84 1.42
CA LYS A 255 -5.36 -12.19 0.91
C LYS A 255 -4.09 -13.00 1.19
N LEU A 256 -4.23 -14.30 1.45
CA LEU A 256 -3.08 -15.21 1.51
C LEU A 256 -2.59 -15.54 0.11
N SER A 257 -1.28 -15.53 -0.06
CA SER A 257 -0.61 -15.85 -1.32
C SER A 257 -0.59 -17.36 -1.56
N CYS A 258 -1.76 -17.99 -1.58
CA CYS A 258 -1.92 -19.42 -1.80
C CYS A 258 -1.49 -19.79 -3.21
N ARG A 259 -1.04 -21.03 -3.42
CA ARG A 259 -0.54 -21.45 -4.73
C ARG A 259 -1.57 -21.39 -5.85
N ALA A 260 -2.86 -21.62 -5.57
CA ALA A 260 -3.92 -21.42 -6.57
C ALA A 260 -4.00 -19.96 -7.05
N LEU A 261 -3.89 -18.99 -6.13
CA LEU A 261 -3.87 -17.58 -6.45
C LEU A 261 -2.60 -17.20 -7.21
N LEU A 262 -1.44 -17.71 -6.78
CA LEU A 262 -0.16 -17.44 -7.44
C LEU A 262 -0.10 -18.00 -8.86
N HIS A 263 -0.61 -19.22 -9.08
CA HIS A 263 -0.72 -19.81 -10.41
C HIS A 263 -1.62 -18.96 -11.33
N HIS A 264 -2.73 -18.45 -10.80
CA HIS A 264 -3.62 -17.57 -11.55
C HIS A 264 -2.97 -16.23 -11.92
N ILE A 265 -2.18 -15.62 -11.02
CA ILE A 265 -1.55 -14.31 -11.28
C ILE A 265 -0.25 -14.44 -12.09
N MET A 266 0.53 -15.50 -11.86
CA MET A 266 1.86 -15.73 -12.45
C MET A 266 2.04 -17.18 -12.92
N PRO A 267 1.31 -17.62 -13.96
CA PRO A 267 1.31 -19.02 -14.40
C PRO A 267 2.68 -19.52 -14.88
N PHE A 268 3.54 -18.61 -15.36
CA PHE A 268 4.90 -18.96 -15.81
C PHE A 268 5.86 -19.22 -14.65
N THR A 269 5.66 -18.58 -13.50
CA THR A 269 6.50 -18.75 -12.29
C THR A 269 5.98 -19.89 -11.42
N VAL A 270 4.66 -20.06 -11.35
CA VAL A 270 3.99 -21.11 -10.57
C VAL A 270 3.22 -21.99 -11.56
N PRO A 271 3.79 -23.11 -12.03
CA PRO A 271 3.22 -23.88 -13.14
C PRO A 271 1.97 -24.69 -12.77
N SER A 272 1.72 -24.91 -11.48
CA SER A 272 0.59 -25.72 -11.00
C SER A 272 -0.06 -25.13 -9.75
N PRO A 273 -1.40 -25.14 -9.65
CA PRO A 273 -2.15 -24.68 -8.48
C PRO A 273 -2.21 -25.72 -7.34
N LEU A 274 -1.66 -26.92 -7.55
CA LEU A 274 -1.63 -27.98 -6.53
C LEU A 274 -0.73 -27.62 -5.36
N CYS A 275 -1.13 -28.02 -4.15
CA CYS A 275 -0.39 -27.83 -2.92
C CYS A 275 1.02 -28.43 -3.01
N ASN A 276 2.04 -27.64 -2.69
CA ASN A 276 3.43 -28.12 -2.80
C ASN A 276 3.77 -29.20 -1.74
N ILE A 277 2.99 -29.28 -0.68
CA ILE A 277 3.24 -30.12 0.48
C ILE A 277 2.63 -31.52 0.28
N CYS A 278 1.37 -31.62 -0.11
CA CYS A 278 0.71 -32.91 -0.32
C CYS A 278 0.59 -33.30 -1.79
N GLN A 279 0.64 -32.37 -2.74
CA GLN A 279 0.47 -32.59 -4.19
C GLN A 279 -0.88 -33.23 -4.60
N MET A 280 -1.83 -33.40 -3.68
CA MET A 280 -3.10 -34.09 -3.93
C MET A 280 -4.27 -33.18 -4.29
N SER A 281 -4.22 -31.91 -3.86
CA SER A 281 -5.36 -30.99 -4.00
C SER A 281 -4.91 -29.57 -4.30
N ILE A 282 -5.81 -28.80 -4.92
CA ILE A 282 -5.62 -27.39 -5.22
C ILE A 282 -5.45 -26.62 -3.91
N GLU A 283 -4.41 -25.79 -3.82
CA GLU A 283 -4.12 -25.02 -2.63
C GLU A 283 -4.90 -23.72 -2.61
N MET A 284 -6.16 -23.82 -2.19
CA MET A 284 -6.98 -22.69 -1.77
C MET A 284 -6.68 -22.33 -0.32
N GLN A 285 -7.20 -21.19 0.18
CA GLN A 285 -6.92 -20.69 1.52
C GLN A 285 -7.12 -21.72 2.64
N GLU A 286 -8.24 -22.44 2.63
CA GLU A 286 -8.53 -23.45 3.64
C GLU A 286 -7.49 -24.58 3.59
N HIS A 287 -7.07 -25.00 2.41
CA HIS A 287 -6.02 -26.00 2.24
C HIS A 287 -4.62 -25.48 2.60
N PHE A 288 -4.40 -24.20 2.36
CA PHE A 288 -3.15 -23.52 2.65
C PHE A 288 -2.87 -23.46 4.16
N LEU A 289 -3.88 -23.25 5.02
CA LEU A 289 -3.69 -23.22 6.48
C LEU A 289 -4.19 -24.47 7.22
N LEU A 290 -5.32 -25.05 6.82
CA LEU A 290 -6.11 -25.95 7.69
C LEU A 290 -6.18 -27.39 7.15
N SER A 291 -6.66 -27.59 5.92
CA SER A 291 -7.10 -28.91 5.43
C SER A 291 -6.04 -29.76 4.73
N CYS A 292 -4.82 -29.25 4.55
CA CYS A 292 -3.73 -30.06 4.03
C CYS A 292 -3.35 -31.18 5.00
N PRO A 293 -3.21 -32.46 4.58
CA PRO A 293 -2.99 -33.60 5.48
C PRO A 293 -1.81 -33.44 6.46
N LEU A 294 -0.70 -32.85 6.00
CA LEU A 294 0.45 -32.59 6.87
C LEU A 294 0.20 -31.43 7.83
N LYS A 295 -0.61 -30.44 7.45
CA LYS A 295 -1.01 -29.32 8.32
C LYS A 295 -2.08 -29.74 9.32
N SER A 296 -3.02 -30.59 8.91
CA SER A 296 -4.03 -31.17 9.81
C SER A 296 -3.38 -32.03 10.88
N ALA A 297 -2.25 -32.70 10.60
CA ALA A 297 -1.47 -33.40 11.62
C ALA A 297 -0.90 -32.44 12.68
N VAL A 298 -0.42 -31.26 12.27
CA VAL A 298 0.01 -30.19 13.21
C VAL A 298 -1.18 -29.73 14.06
N TRP A 299 -2.31 -29.45 13.41
CA TRP A 299 -3.52 -29.02 14.10
C TRP A 299 -4.00 -30.06 15.11
N LEU A 300 -4.03 -31.34 14.75
CA LEU A 300 -4.38 -32.44 15.65
C LEU A 300 -3.46 -32.46 16.88
N GLY A 301 -2.15 -32.32 16.68
CA GLY A 301 -1.17 -32.28 17.78
C GLY A 301 -1.42 -31.13 18.74
N ILE A 302 -1.61 -29.91 18.22
CA ILE A 302 -1.89 -28.72 19.04
C ILE A 302 -3.25 -28.83 19.75
N TRP A 303 -4.29 -29.29 19.07
CA TRP A 303 -5.62 -29.41 19.64
C TRP A 303 -5.66 -30.41 20.80
N LEU A 304 -5.03 -31.57 20.63
CA LEU A 304 -4.97 -32.57 21.69
C LEU A 304 -4.21 -32.05 22.91
N GLU A 305 -3.11 -31.33 22.70
CA GLU A 305 -2.25 -30.86 23.78
C GLU A 305 -2.83 -29.68 24.56
N PHE A 306 -3.39 -28.68 23.87
CA PHE A 306 -3.85 -27.45 24.53
C PHE A 306 -5.35 -27.42 24.80
N LEU A 307 -6.14 -28.17 24.02
CA LEU A 307 -7.60 -28.14 24.02
C LEU A 307 -8.22 -29.50 24.38
N SER A 308 -7.41 -30.55 24.60
CA SER A 308 -7.83 -31.91 24.97
C SER A 308 -8.98 -32.50 24.15
N THR A 309 -9.09 -32.08 22.91
CA THR A 309 -10.18 -32.49 22.01
C THR A 309 -9.61 -32.83 20.65
N VAL A 310 -10.19 -33.85 20.00
CA VAL A 310 -9.96 -34.08 18.58
C VAL A 310 -10.79 -33.04 17.83
N PRO A 311 -10.19 -32.20 16.96
CA PRO A 311 -10.94 -31.18 16.24
C PRO A 311 -11.92 -31.86 15.27
N PRO A 312 -13.25 -31.63 15.38
CA PRO A 312 -14.18 -32.09 14.35
C PRO A 312 -13.86 -31.40 13.01
N PRO A 313 -14.33 -31.94 11.86
CA PRO A 313 -13.94 -31.45 10.54
C PRO A 313 -14.14 -29.94 10.32
N SER A 314 -15.16 -29.34 10.95
CA SER A 314 -15.47 -27.92 10.84
C SER A 314 -14.85 -27.04 11.94
N ALA A 315 -14.28 -27.61 13.00
CA ALA A 315 -13.79 -26.82 14.14
C ALA A 315 -12.67 -25.85 13.76
N LEU A 316 -11.74 -26.27 12.91
CA LEU A 316 -10.64 -25.40 12.49
C LEU A 316 -11.17 -24.21 11.67
N SER A 317 -12.12 -24.45 10.77
CA SER A 317 -12.71 -23.41 9.93
C SER A 317 -13.59 -22.46 10.75
N LEU A 318 -14.31 -22.96 11.76
CA LEU A 318 -15.07 -22.14 12.71
C LEU A 318 -14.18 -21.34 13.66
N ALA A 319 -13.10 -21.94 14.16
CA ALA A 319 -12.08 -21.25 14.95
C ALA A 319 -11.43 -20.12 14.14
N PHE A 320 -11.13 -20.40 12.87
CA PHE A 320 -10.54 -19.44 11.95
C PHE A 320 -11.44 -18.26 11.62
N THR A 321 -12.72 -18.51 11.29
CA THR A 321 -13.65 -17.48 10.77
C THR A 321 -14.52 -16.83 11.84
N SER A 322 -14.94 -17.61 12.84
CA SER A 322 -15.93 -17.20 13.84
C SER A 322 -15.34 -17.07 15.25
N PHE A 323 -14.04 -17.34 15.42
CA PHE A 323 -13.34 -17.27 16.71
C PHE A 323 -13.97 -18.17 17.79
N LEU A 324 -14.55 -19.30 17.35
CA LEU A 324 -15.13 -20.29 18.24
C LEU A 324 -14.06 -21.30 18.62
N PHE A 325 -13.63 -21.25 19.88
CA PHE A 325 -12.62 -22.15 20.43
C PHE A 325 -13.22 -23.02 21.54
N PRO A 326 -12.83 -24.30 21.63
CA PRO A 326 -13.08 -25.08 22.84
C PRO A 326 -12.29 -24.49 24.04
N PRO A 327 -12.70 -24.83 25.28
CA PRO A 327 -11.94 -24.42 26.46
C PRO A 327 -10.53 -25.01 26.45
N THR A 328 -9.56 -24.23 26.92
CA THR A 328 -8.17 -24.67 27.07
C THR A 328 -7.98 -25.47 28.34
N LEU A 329 -7.02 -26.40 28.32
CA LEU A 329 -6.61 -27.16 29.51
C LEU A 329 -6.02 -26.27 30.60
N ASN A 330 -5.26 -25.25 30.19
CA ASN A 330 -4.76 -24.22 31.08
C ASN A 330 -5.50 -22.92 30.78
N PRO A 331 -6.35 -22.41 31.70
CA PRO A 331 -7.09 -21.17 31.50
C PRO A 331 -6.18 -19.93 31.36
N SER A 332 -4.93 -20.03 31.81
CA SER A 332 -3.91 -18.97 31.66
C SER A 332 -3.44 -18.81 30.21
N ILE A 333 -3.68 -19.80 29.35
CA ILE A 333 -3.28 -19.80 27.94
C ILE A 333 -4.54 -19.56 27.09
N PRO A 334 -4.70 -18.39 26.45
CA PRO A 334 -5.86 -18.14 25.60
C PRO A 334 -5.86 -19.03 24.36
N ALA A 335 -7.01 -19.62 24.02
CA ALA A 335 -7.14 -20.48 22.83
C ALA A 335 -6.79 -19.75 21.52
N ALA A 336 -7.16 -18.46 21.43
CA ALA A 336 -6.84 -17.62 20.28
C ALA A 336 -5.32 -17.42 20.11
N LEU A 337 -4.55 -17.36 21.20
CA LEU A 337 -3.09 -17.29 21.17
C LEU A 337 -2.50 -18.57 20.56
N VAL A 338 -2.92 -19.72 21.09
CA VAL A 338 -2.51 -21.05 20.58
C VAL A 338 -2.82 -21.16 19.09
N PHE A 339 -4.02 -20.78 18.68
CA PHE A 339 -4.46 -20.82 17.30
C PHE A 339 -3.62 -19.90 16.39
N GLY A 340 -3.45 -18.64 16.78
CA GLY A 340 -2.71 -17.65 15.99
C GLY A 340 -1.22 -18.01 15.83
N LEU A 341 -0.57 -18.53 16.87
CA LEU A 341 0.82 -18.98 16.79
C LEU A 341 0.98 -20.25 15.96
N THR A 342 -0.01 -21.13 15.96
CA THR A 342 -0.01 -22.31 15.10
C THR A 342 -0.16 -21.92 13.63
N ILE A 343 -1.03 -20.96 13.32
CA ILE A 343 -1.12 -20.37 11.97
C ILE A 343 0.24 -19.81 11.53
N LEU A 344 0.91 -19.07 12.42
CA LEU A 344 2.21 -18.49 12.11
C LEU A 344 3.26 -19.56 11.82
N ALA A 345 3.35 -20.59 12.68
CA ALA A 345 4.30 -21.68 12.46
C ALA A 345 4.03 -22.42 11.14
N ILE A 346 2.76 -22.69 10.81
CA ILE A 346 2.38 -23.31 9.54
C ILE A 346 2.77 -22.41 8.36
N TRP A 347 2.52 -21.11 8.46
CA TRP A 347 2.89 -20.12 7.45
C TRP A 347 4.39 -20.11 7.21
N ASP A 348 5.19 -20.00 8.28
CA ASP A 348 6.65 -19.91 8.18
C ASP A 348 7.25 -21.16 7.53
N TYR A 349 6.82 -22.36 7.94
CA TYR A 349 7.31 -23.60 7.36
C TYR A 349 6.80 -23.82 5.94
N HIS A 350 5.59 -23.36 5.60
CA HIS A 350 5.10 -23.38 4.22
C HIS A 350 6.01 -22.55 3.30
N TRP A 351 6.35 -21.32 3.70
CA TRP A 351 7.21 -20.46 2.88
C TRP A 351 8.67 -20.89 2.90
N THR A 352 9.15 -21.49 4.00
CA THR A 352 10.49 -22.09 4.06
C THR A 352 10.62 -23.24 3.06
N LEU A 353 9.58 -24.05 2.87
CA LEU A 353 9.54 -25.05 1.79
C LEU A 353 9.64 -24.38 0.41
N HIS A 354 8.93 -23.28 0.18
CA HIS A 354 8.93 -22.63 -1.13
C HIS A 354 10.26 -21.95 -1.46
N PHE A 355 10.82 -21.19 -0.52
CA PHE A 355 12.03 -20.38 -0.77
C PHE A 355 13.32 -21.13 -0.50
N ASN A 356 13.36 -21.99 0.53
CA ASN A 356 14.57 -22.67 0.97
C ASN A 356 14.56 -24.17 0.65
N SER A 357 13.51 -24.67 -0.01
CA SER A 357 13.35 -26.09 -0.33
C SER A 357 13.43 -27.02 0.89
N ALA A 358 13.15 -26.49 2.09
CA ALA A 358 13.15 -27.29 3.32
C ALA A 358 11.85 -28.10 3.42
N PRO A 359 11.90 -29.41 3.73
CA PRO A 359 10.70 -30.23 3.80
C PRO A 359 9.75 -29.75 4.89
N PHE A 360 8.44 -29.77 4.60
CA PHE A 360 7.43 -29.51 5.61
C PHE A 360 7.28 -30.74 6.53
N LEU A 361 7.81 -30.64 7.75
CA LEU A 361 7.79 -31.72 8.73
C LEU A 361 6.85 -31.34 9.90
N PRO A 362 5.67 -31.99 10.04
CA PRO A 362 4.67 -31.60 11.04
C PRO A 362 5.19 -31.50 12.48
N PHE A 363 6.10 -32.41 12.87
CA PHE A 363 6.66 -32.40 14.22
C PHE A 363 7.53 -31.17 14.51
N LEU A 364 8.25 -30.64 13.52
CA LEU A 364 9.05 -29.42 13.66
C LEU A 364 8.15 -28.18 13.76
N VAL A 365 7.09 -28.14 12.96
CA VAL A 365 6.09 -27.06 13.03
C VAL A 365 5.42 -27.06 14.40
N LEU A 366 5.02 -28.24 14.87
CA LEU A 366 4.44 -28.44 16.20
C LEU A 366 5.39 -27.99 17.32
N ALA A 367 6.66 -28.40 17.27
CA ALA A 367 7.67 -27.97 18.24
C ALA A 367 7.90 -26.46 18.23
N THR A 368 7.88 -25.83 17.06
CA THR A 368 8.03 -24.38 16.91
C THR A 368 6.83 -23.63 17.49
N ALA A 369 5.61 -24.12 17.22
CA ALA A 369 4.39 -23.56 17.80
C ALA A 369 4.40 -23.67 19.33
N ARG A 370 4.73 -24.85 19.89
CA ARG A 370 4.88 -25.08 21.34
C ARG A 370 5.87 -24.10 21.97
N LYS A 371 7.08 -24.02 21.41
CA LYS A 371 8.13 -23.11 21.91
C LYS A 371 7.66 -21.65 21.89
N SER A 372 6.93 -21.24 20.86
CA SER A 372 6.42 -19.88 20.74
C SER A 372 5.32 -19.59 21.76
N ILE A 373 4.42 -20.55 22.01
CA ILE A 373 3.37 -20.44 23.02
C ILE A 373 4.00 -20.33 24.41
N SER A 374 4.90 -21.26 24.77
CA SER A 374 5.56 -21.26 26.08
C SER A 374 6.33 -19.97 26.34
N ARG A 375 7.04 -19.44 25.34
CA ARG A 375 7.77 -18.17 25.47
C ARG A 375 6.83 -17.00 25.78
N ILE A 376 5.73 -16.86 25.06
CA ILE A 376 4.79 -15.74 25.27
C ILE A 376 4.07 -15.88 26.61
N CYS A 377 3.76 -17.11 27.04
CA CYS A 377 3.24 -17.34 28.39
C CYS A 377 4.23 -16.89 29.47
N SER A 378 5.52 -17.24 29.34
CA SER A 378 6.54 -16.79 30.30
C SER A 378 6.76 -15.28 30.31
N GLU A 379 6.67 -14.61 29.15
CA GLU A 379 6.76 -13.14 29.05
C GLU A 379 5.58 -12.47 29.77
N HIS A 380 4.37 -12.99 29.61
CA HIS A 380 3.17 -12.47 30.30
C HIS A 380 3.21 -12.68 31.83
N GLU A 381 3.74 -13.80 32.30
CA GLU A 381 3.91 -14.06 33.73
C GLU A 381 4.86 -13.04 34.38
N LEU A 382 5.97 -12.70 33.71
CA LEU A 382 6.91 -11.68 34.20
C LEU A 382 6.27 -10.28 34.28
N ASP A 383 5.55 -9.86 33.23
CA ASP A 383 4.86 -8.56 33.21
C ASP A 383 3.82 -8.45 34.35
N SER A 384 3.14 -9.55 34.68
CA SER A 384 2.16 -9.60 35.78
C SER A 384 2.81 -9.52 37.17
N ALA A 385 4.00 -10.08 37.33
CA ALA A 385 4.73 -10.05 38.60
C ALA A 385 5.23 -8.63 38.90
N ASP A 386 5.79 -7.95 37.89
CA ASP A 386 6.29 -6.57 38.02
C ASP A 386 5.18 -5.57 38.33
N SER A 387 3.98 -5.78 37.77
CA SER A 387 2.81 -4.92 38.03
C SER A 387 2.13 -5.18 39.38
N SER A 388 2.43 -6.30 40.06
CA SER A 388 1.95 -6.59 41.42
C SER A 388 2.85 -6.06 42.54
N LEU A 389 4.06 -5.63 42.19
CA LEU A 389 5.06 -5.06 43.10
C LEU A 389 5.09 -3.51 43.10
N ALA A 390 4.29 -2.88 42.23
CA ALA A 390 4.07 -1.44 42.15
C ALA A 390 2.71 -1.06 42.74
#